data_AF-A0A851GKG0-F1
#
_entry.id   AF-A0A851GKG0-F1
#
_cell.length_a   1.000
_cell.length_b   1.000
_cell.length_c   1.000
_cell.angle_alpha   90.00
_cell.angle_beta   90.00
_cell.angle_gamma   90.00
#
_symmetry.space_group_name_H-M   'P 1'
#
loop_
_entity.id
_entity.type
_entity.pdbx_description
1 polymer ?
#
loop_
_entity_poly.entity_id
_entity_poly.type
_entity_poly.pdbx_seq_one_letter_code
_entity_poly.pdbx_strand_id
1 'polypeptide(L)'
;MKTLPIHLLAIFCSLNLLANAEMSDSNPGKLTEKDTWLKLSVVSQNAGHKIHMLGVDNGDDEQPDAFVQEIREIDSLLDDLVAKGVLKKQTFKLKPLLDLEESLFMAVGGFIDKASKTYGYYVVREMMDVGARQRLKEFDDEAPITLNMRMPEPLLKELEALLLKKRATPQKSSK
;
A
#
# COMPACT_ATOMS: atom_id res chain seq x y z
N MET A 1 -29.69 -26.92 -20.45
CA MET A 1 -29.56 -25.59 -19.82
C MET A 1 -28.08 -25.28 -19.73
N LYS A 2 -27.57 -24.28 -20.47
CA LYS A 2 -26.14 -23.96 -20.53
C LYS A 2 -25.86 -22.81 -19.54
N THR A 3 -25.06 -23.09 -18.53
CA THR A 3 -24.53 -22.11 -17.57
C THR A 3 -23.44 -21.29 -18.25
N LEU A 4 -23.55 -19.97 -18.22
CA LEU A 4 -22.48 -19.07 -18.65
C LEU A 4 -21.37 -19.00 -17.58
N PRO A 5 -20.08 -18.93 -17.98
CA PRO A 5 -18.96 -18.87 -17.06
C PRO A 5 -18.83 -17.50 -16.39
N ILE A 6 -18.53 -17.53 -15.09
CA ILE A 6 -18.42 -16.39 -14.15
C ILE A 6 -17.35 -15.36 -14.55
N HIS A 7 -16.53 -15.64 -15.57
CA HIS A 7 -15.49 -14.72 -16.06
C HIS A 7 -16.02 -13.49 -16.83
N LEU A 8 -17.30 -13.44 -17.21
CA LEU A 8 -17.85 -12.23 -17.85
C LEU A 8 -18.34 -11.15 -16.86
N LEU A 9 -18.51 -11.47 -15.57
CA LEU A 9 -19.08 -10.51 -14.61
C LEU A 9 -18.05 -9.48 -14.10
N ALA A 10 -16.76 -9.80 -14.14
CA ALA A 10 -15.68 -8.89 -13.73
C ALA A 10 -15.39 -7.80 -14.79
N ILE A 11 -15.70 -8.05 -16.06
CA ILE A 11 -15.52 -7.07 -17.14
C ILE A 11 -16.65 -6.01 -17.10
N PHE A 12 -17.85 -6.38 -16.64
CA PHE A 12 -18.98 -5.45 -16.55
C PHE A 12 -18.84 -4.41 -15.42
N CYS A 13 -18.10 -4.71 -14.36
CA CYS A 13 -17.79 -3.71 -13.32
C CYS A 13 -16.75 -2.68 -13.78
N SER A 14 -15.92 -3.03 -14.76
CA SER A 14 -14.91 -2.13 -15.34
C SER A 14 -15.47 -1.26 -16.45
N LEU A 15 -16.44 -1.74 -17.23
CA LEU A 15 -17.03 -0.99 -18.36
C LEU A 15 -18.16 -0.03 -17.96
N ASN A 16 -18.94 -0.32 -16.92
CA ASN A 16 -19.98 0.62 -16.46
C ASN A 16 -19.43 1.83 -15.68
N LEU A 17 -18.18 1.77 -15.21
CA LEU A 17 -17.52 2.92 -14.59
C LEU A 17 -16.96 3.92 -15.62
N LEU A 18 -16.81 3.50 -16.88
CA LEU A 18 -16.37 4.35 -17.99
C LEU A 18 -17.50 5.14 -18.66
N ALA A 19 -18.77 4.80 -18.40
CA ALA A 19 -19.91 5.43 -19.07
C ALA A 19 -20.48 6.67 -18.35
N ASN A 20 -20.03 6.97 -17.12
CA ASN A 20 -20.51 8.13 -16.33
C ASN A 20 -19.44 9.20 -16.08
N ALA A 21 -18.37 9.23 -16.88
CA ALA A 21 -17.44 10.36 -16.91
C ALA A 21 -18.04 11.49 -17.77
N GLU A 22 -19.17 12.04 -17.32
CA GLU A 22 -19.59 13.37 -17.78
C GLU A 22 -18.58 14.40 -17.27
N MET A 23 -18.12 15.24 -18.19
CA MET A 23 -17.17 16.33 -17.98
C MET A 23 -17.61 17.20 -16.81
N SER A 24 -16.71 17.42 -15.84
CA SER A 24 -16.78 18.61 -15.02
C SER A 24 -15.43 19.31 -15.01
N ASP A 25 -15.53 20.59 -15.33
CA ASP A 25 -14.51 21.63 -15.45
C ASP A 25 -13.41 21.52 -14.37
N SER A 26 -12.18 21.14 -14.76
CA SER A 26 -11.03 21.29 -13.86
C SER A 26 -9.72 21.51 -14.63
N ASN A 27 -9.08 22.60 -14.25
CA ASN A 27 -7.72 23.05 -14.54
C ASN A 27 -6.77 21.92 -15.02
N PRO A 28 -6.13 22.05 -16.21
CA PRO A 28 -5.26 21.00 -16.76
C PRO A 28 -4.01 20.85 -15.88
N GLY A 29 -4.06 19.94 -14.89
CA GLY A 29 -2.91 19.63 -14.06
C GLY A 29 -3.21 19.17 -12.63
N LYS A 30 -4.43 19.31 -12.11
CA LYS A 30 -4.77 18.79 -10.76
C LYS A 30 -5.94 17.82 -10.83
N LEU A 31 -5.64 16.55 -10.54
CA LEU A 31 -6.65 15.51 -10.35
C LEU A 31 -7.62 15.90 -9.23
N THR A 32 -8.89 15.53 -9.34
CA THR A 32 -9.81 15.62 -8.18
C THR A 32 -9.38 14.62 -7.10
N GLU A 33 -9.87 14.74 -5.87
CA GLU A 33 -9.63 13.73 -4.82
C GLU A 33 -10.05 12.33 -5.30
N LYS A 34 -11.24 12.21 -5.89
CA LYS A 34 -11.76 10.94 -6.40
C LYS A 34 -10.87 10.34 -7.48
N ASP A 35 -10.40 11.17 -8.42
CA ASP A 35 -9.50 10.71 -9.50
C ASP A 35 -8.14 10.27 -8.94
N THR A 36 -7.67 10.96 -7.89
CA THR A 36 -6.41 10.61 -7.21
C THR A 36 -6.52 9.25 -6.54
N TRP A 37 -7.62 8.99 -5.82
CA TRP A 37 -7.89 7.67 -5.22
C TRP A 37 -8.03 6.57 -6.26
N LEU A 38 -8.76 6.82 -7.35
CA LEU A 38 -8.94 5.83 -8.42
C LEU A 38 -7.59 5.48 -9.04
N LYS A 39 -6.78 6.49 -9.38
CA LYS A 39 -5.45 6.29 -9.97
C LYS A 39 -4.51 5.56 -9.01
N LEU A 40 -4.49 5.97 -7.74
CA LEU A 40 -3.71 5.30 -6.70
C LEU A 40 -4.07 3.82 -6.58
N SER A 41 -5.36 3.49 -6.62
CA SER A 41 -5.84 2.11 -6.57
C SER A 41 -5.33 1.27 -7.73
N VAL A 42 -5.43 1.79 -8.96
CA VAL A 42 -4.96 1.10 -10.18
C VAL A 42 -3.45 0.87 -10.13
N VAL A 43 -2.66 1.92 -9.83
CA VAL A 43 -1.19 1.81 -9.84
C VAL A 43 -0.72 0.86 -8.72
N SER A 44 -1.32 0.93 -7.53
CA SER A 44 -0.98 0.05 -6.40
C SER A 44 -1.29 -1.42 -6.71
N GLN A 45 -2.44 -1.71 -7.33
CA GLN A 45 -2.82 -3.06 -7.72
C GLN A 45 -1.88 -3.63 -8.78
N ASN A 46 -1.54 -2.83 -9.80
CA ASN A 46 -0.61 -3.24 -10.85
C ASN A 46 0.78 -3.52 -10.29
N ALA A 47 1.30 -2.65 -9.42
CA ALA A 47 2.58 -2.86 -8.75
C ALA A 47 2.57 -4.13 -7.89
N GLY A 48 1.51 -4.34 -7.10
CA GLY A 48 1.34 -5.54 -6.29
C GLY A 48 1.28 -6.83 -7.11
N HIS A 49 0.53 -6.83 -8.22
CA HIS A 49 0.41 -7.99 -9.09
C HIS A 49 1.75 -8.34 -9.76
N LYS A 50 2.50 -7.33 -10.24
CA LYS A 50 3.84 -7.55 -10.81
C LYS A 50 4.79 -8.20 -9.80
N ILE A 51 4.78 -7.77 -8.53
CA ILE A 51 5.58 -8.40 -7.46
C ILE A 51 5.17 -9.87 -7.27
N HIS A 52 3.87 -10.16 -7.20
CA HIS A 52 3.39 -11.53 -7.05
C HIS A 52 3.76 -12.44 -8.25
N MET A 53 3.77 -11.90 -9.47
CA MET A 53 4.13 -12.66 -10.67
C MET A 53 5.64 -12.88 -10.82
N LEU A 54 6.45 -11.90 -10.43
CA LEU A 54 7.91 -11.96 -10.57
C LEU A 54 8.58 -12.76 -9.45
N GLY A 55 7.87 -13.07 -8.37
CA GLY A 55 8.42 -13.81 -7.24
C GLY A 55 9.44 -12.99 -6.44
N VAL A 56 9.55 -13.26 -5.15
CA VAL A 56 10.65 -12.73 -4.32
C VAL A 56 11.96 -13.47 -4.62
N ASP A 57 11.86 -14.67 -5.23
CA ASP A 57 12.94 -15.64 -5.45
C ASP A 57 13.57 -15.64 -6.86
N ASN A 58 13.32 -14.62 -7.70
CA ASN A 58 14.10 -14.47 -8.93
C ASN A 58 15.49 -13.91 -8.58
N GLY A 59 16.32 -14.81 -8.02
CA GLY A 59 17.69 -14.58 -7.57
C GLY A 59 18.67 -14.17 -8.66
N ASP A 60 18.25 -14.13 -9.93
CA ASP A 60 19.12 -13.79 -11.06
C ASP A 60 18.64 -12.59 -11.91
N ASP A 61 17.47 -11.99 -11.63
CA ASP A 61 17.02 -10.80 -12.36
C ASP A 61 17.18 -9.54 -11.49
N GLU A 62 18.32 -8.90 -11.68
CA GLU A 62 18.62 -7.52 -11.31
C GLU A 62 17.63 -6.54 -11.96
N GLN A 63 16.48 -6.27 -11.35
CA GLN A 63 15.78 -5.00 -11.66
C GLN A 63 15.18 -4.32 -10.43
N PRO A 64 16.03 -3.78 -9.52
CA PRO A 64 15.59 -2.76 -8.55
C PRO A 64 14.81 -1.62 -9.24
N ASP A 65 15.15 -1.33 -10.50
CA ASP A 65 14.57 -0.26 -11.30
C ASP A 65 13.21 -0.59 -11.94
N ALA A 66 12.77 -1.85 -11.99
CA ALA A 66 11.52 -2.26 -12.66
C ALA A 66 10.26 -1.63 -12.07
N PHE A 67 10.35 -1.10 -10.85
CA PHE A 67 9.23 -0.56 -10.09
C PHE A 67 9.42 0.91 -9.67
N VAL A 68 10.56 1.52 -10.00
CA VAL A 68 10.89 2.88 -9.54
C VAL A 68 9.87 3.90 -10.02
N GLN A 69 9.34 3.72 -11.24
CA GLN A 69 8.33 4.61 -11.78
C GLN A 69 7.01 4.49 -11.00
N GLU A 70 6.52 3.27 -10.77
CA GLU A 70 5.29 3.03 -10.01
C GLU A 70 5.42 3.51 -8.57
N ILE A 71 6.58 3.31 -7.91
CA ILE A 71 6.84 3.80 -6.56
C ILE A 71 6.73 5.33 -6.54
N ARG A 72 7.42 6.03 -7.45
CA ARG A 72 7.37 7.49 -7.54
C ARG A 72 5.96 8.00 -7.80
N GLU A 73 5.20 7.30 -8.65
CA GLU A 73 3.82 7.66 -8.95
C GLU A 73 2.90 7.46 -7.74
N ILE A 74 3.02 6.33 -7.04
CA ILE A 74 2.29 6.05 -5.79
C ILE A 74 2.60 7.11 -4.74
N ASP A 75 3.88 7.43 -4.53
CA ASP A 75 4.31 8.45 -3.57
C ASP A 75 3.73 9.82 -3.90
N SER A 76 3.78 10.22 -5.17
CA SER A 76 3.21 11.48 -5.63
C SER A 76 1.70 11.55 -5.41
N LEU A 77 0.97 10.44 -5.64
CA LEU A 77 -0.48 10.40 -5.44
C LEU A 77 -0.85 10.47 -3.95
N LEU A 78 -0.10 9.78 -3.08
CA LEU A 78 -0.27 9.86 -1.63
C LEU A 78 0.04 11.25 -1.10
N ASP A 79 1.13 11.88 -1.54
CA ASP A 79 1.49 13.23 -1.12
C ASP A 79 0.50 14.29 -1.65
N ASP A 80 -0.12 14.10 -2.82
CA ASP A 80 -1.21 14.95 -3.30
C ASP A 80 -2.46 14.85 -2.40
N LEU A 81 -2.81 13.63 -1.94
CA LEU A 81 -3.90 13.45 -0.97
C LEU A 81 -3.57 14.07 0.41
N VAL A 82 -2.30 14.09 0.81
CA VAL A 82 -1.85 14.84 2.01
C VAL A 82 -2.00 16.34 1.79
N ALA A 83 -1.56 16.86 0.64
CA ALA A 83 -1.66 18.28 0.29
C ALA A 83 -3.11 18.77 0.24
N LYS A 84 -4.05 17.89 -0.15
CA LYS A 84 -5.50 18.13 -0.12
C LYS A 84 -6.12 18.03 1.28
N GLY A 85 -5.35 17.61 2.29
CA GLY A 85 -5.82 17.45 3.66
C GLY A 85 -6.62 16.17 3.93
N VAL A 86 -6.71 15.27 2.95
CA VAL A 86 -7.43 13.99 3.03
C VAL A 86 -6.64 13.00 3.90
N LEU A 87 -5.32 12.97 3.73
CA LEU A 87 -4.41 12.12 4.49
C LEU A 87 -3.54 12.95 5.44
N LYS A 88 -3.10 12.30 6.50
CA LYS A 88 -2.06 12.81 7.39
C LYS A 88 -0.77 12.03 7.14
N LYS A 89 0.35 12.74 7.22
CA LYS A 89 1.70 12.16 7.07
C LYS A 89 2.34 12.02 8.45
N GLN A 90 2.87 10.84 8.76
CA GLN A 90 3.58 10.58 10.00
C GLN A 90 4.73 9.59 9.76
N THR A 91 5.89 9.88 10.35
CA THR A 91 7.08 9.03 10.23
C THR A 91 7.31 8.25 11.52
N PHE A 92 7.45 6.93 11.40
CA PHE A 92 7.80 6.03 12.49
C PHE A 92 9.17 5.42 12.26
N LYS A 93 10.03 5.45 13.29
CA LYS A 93 11.30 4.72 13.28
C LYS A 93 11.18 3.49 14.16
N LEU A 94 11.19 2.31 13.56
CA LEU A 94 11.21 1.02 14.26
C LEU A 94 12.68 0.60 14.41
N LYS A 95 13.07 0.15 15.60
CA LYS A 95 14.37 -0.49 15.78
C LYS A 95 14.33 -1.85 15.08
N PRO A 96 15.39 -2.28 14.41
CA PRO A 96 15.44 -3.62 13.90
C PRO A 96 15.42 -4.60 15.08
N LEU A 97 14.54 -5.58 14.98
CA LEU A 97 14.66 -6.84 15.70
C LEU A 97 14.75 -7.87 14.58
N LEU A 98 15.60 -8.90 14.74
CA LEU A 98 15.84 -9.93 13.72
C LEU A 98 14.55 -10.59 13.16
N ASP A 99 13.42 -10.50 13.86
CA ASP A 99 12.11 -11.04 13.44
C ASP A 99 11.16 -9.98 12.83
N LEU A 100 11.61 -8.78 12.46
CA LEU A 100 10.68 -7.66 12.23
C LEU A 100 9.80 -7.78 10.98
N GLU A 101 10.22 -8.40 9.88
CA GLU A 101 9.36 -8.47 8.69
C GLU A 101 8.15 -9.37 8.92
N GLU A 102 8.39 -10.61 9.36
CA GLU A 102 7.33 -11.55 9.67
C GLU A 102 6.49 -11.04 10.86
N SER A 103 7.12 -10.47 11.89
CA SER A 103 6.40 -9.93 13.05
C SER A 103 5.65 -8.64 12.78
N LEU A 104 6.12 -7.76 11.89
CA LEU A 104 5.42 -6.52 11.51
C LEU A 104 4.21 -6.86 10.67
N PHE A 105 4.37 -7.71 9.65
CA PHE A 105 3.25 -8.14 8.80
C PHE A 105 2.19 -8.88 9.61
N MET A 106 2.59 -9.77 10.52
CA MET A 106 1.68 -10.43 11.45
C MET A 106 1.06 -9.46 12.47
N ALA A 107 1.80 -8.45 12.93
CA ALA A 107 1.29 -7.46 13.88
C ALA A 107 0.25 -6.51 13.26
N VAL A 108 0.38 -6.21 11.97
CA VAL A 108 -0.50 -5.27 11.27
C VAL A 108 -1.48 -5.95 10.31
N GLY A 109 -1.40 -7.27 10.11
CA GLY A 109 -2.26 -8.01 9.19
C GLY A 109 -3.75 -7.80 9.46
N GLY A 110 -4.18 -7.92 10.73
CA GLY A 110 -5.56 -7.64 11.11
C GLY A 110 -5.99 -6.19 10.88
N PHE A 111 -5.06 -5.23 10.97
CA PHE A 111 -5.31 -3.83 10.63
C PHE A 111 -5.48 -3.65 9.11
N ILE A 112 -4.61 -4.29 8.31
CA ILE A 112 -4.69 -4.27 6.84
C ILE A 112 -6.02 -4.88 6.39
N ASP A 113 -6.42 -6.02 6.92
CA ASP A 113 -7.69 -6.69 6.57
C ASP A 113 -8.91 -5.81 6.89
N LYS A 114 -8.86 -5.04 7.98
CA LYS A 114 -9.92 -4.09 8.33
C LYS A 114 -9.94 -2.91 7.35
N ALA A 115 -8.81 -2.23 7.18
CA ALA A 115 -8.73 -1.00 6.37
C ALA A 115 -8.91 -1.27 4.87
N SER A 116 -8.52 -2.44 4.39
CA SER A 116 -8.60 -2.83 2.98
C SER A 116 -10.03 -2.93 2.46
N LYS A 117 -11.03 -3.16 3.34
CA LYS A 117 -12.45 -3.14 2.98
C LYS A 117 -12.91 -1.79 2.46
N THR A 118 -12.24 -0.70 2.86
CA THR A 118 -12.56 0.66 2.44
C THR A 118 -11.63 1.15 1.35
N TYR A 119 -10.31 0.96 1.53
CA TYR A 119 -9.31 1.59 0.66
C TYR A 119 -8.69 0.64 -0.37
N GLY A 120 -8.96 -0.67 -0.27
CA GLY A 120 -8.30 -1.70 -1.06
C GLY A 120 -6.98 -2.16 -0.44
N TYR A 121 -6.70 -3.46 -0.55
CA TYR A 121 -5.56 -4.11 0.11
C TYR A 121 -4.22 -3.49 -0.25
N TYR A 122 -3.91 -3.36 -1.55
CA TYR A 122 -2.63 -2.82 -2.00
C TYR A 122 -2.45 -1.36 -1.61
N VAL A 123 -3.50 -0.54 -1.72
CA VAL A 123 -3.45 0.87 -1.32
C VAL A 123 -3.12 1.02 0.16
N VAL A 124 -3.71 0.20 1.03
CA VAL A 124 -3.38 0.21 2.47
C VAL A 124 -1.91 -0.09 2.72
N ARG A 125 -1.33 -1.02 1.98
CA ARG A 125 0.09 -1.36 2.11
C ARG A 125 1.01 -0.22 1.67
N GLU A 126 0.63 0.52 0.63
CA GLU A 126 1.35 1.73 0.21
C GLU A 126 1.19 2.87 1.21
N MET A 127 -0.02 3.09 1.74
CA MET A 127 -0.30 4.08 2.80
C MET A 127 0.54 3.84 4.07
N MET A 128 0.88 2.59 4.35
CA MET A 128 1.72 2.18 5.48
C MET A 128 3.23 2.25 5.21
N ASP A 129 3.65 2.56 3.98
CA ASP A 129 5.05 2.49 3.54
C ASP A 129 5.66 1.08 3.66
N VAL A 130 4.81 0.05 3.58
CA VAL A 130 5.21 -1.38 3.63
C VAL A 130 5.22 -1.98 2.21
N GLY A 131 4.45 -1.42 1.27
CA GLY A 131 4.47 -1.82 -0.14
C GLY A 131 5.77 -1.45 -0.86
N ALA A 132 6.29 -0.23 -0.65
CA ALA A 132 7.55 0.25 -1.24
C ALA A 132 8.80 -0.45 -0.67
N ARG A 133 8.79 -0.85 0.61
CA ARG A 133 9.93 -1.51 1.26
C ARG A 133 10.17 -2.95 0.81
N GLN A 134 9.12 -3.72 0.51
CA GLN A 134 9.28 -5.05 -0.11
C GLN A 134 9.95 -5.00 -1.49
N ARG A 135 10.09 -3.82 -2.10
CA ARG A 135 10.70 -3.62 -3.42
C ARG A 135 12.19 -3.31 -3.36
N LEU A 136 12.72 -2.93 -2.20
CA LEU A 136 14.14 -2.62 -2.02
C LEU A 136 14.84 -3.87 -1.45
N LYS A 137 15.57 -4.58 -2.31
CA LYS A 137 16.30 -5.83 -2.01
C LYS A 137 17.34 -5.72 -0.87
N GLU A 138 17.67 -4.50 -0.41
CA GLU A 138 18.67 -4.27 0.63
C GLU A 138 17.99 -3.96 1.97
N PHE A 139 17.78 -5.01 2.76
CA PHE A 139 17.44 -4.88 4.17
C PHE A 139 18.74 -4.85 4.99
N ASP A 140 19.05 -3.70 5.57
CA ASP A 140 20.08 -3.57 6.59
C ASP A 140 19.44 -3.90 7.95
N ASP A 141 19.82 -5.05 8.52
CA ASP A 141 19.31 -5.58 9.78
C ASP A 141 19.82 -4.84 11.02
N GLU A 142 20.77 -3.92 10.85
CA GLU A 142 21.26 -3.03 11.90
C GLU A 142 20.67 -1.62 11.79
N ALA A 143 20.10 -1.26 10.63
CA ALA A 143 19.47 0.04 10.41
C ALA A 143 18.01 0.11 10.90
N PRO A 144 17.60 1.22 11.56
CA PRO A 144 16.19 1.47 11.86
C PRO A 144 15.30 1.51 10.62
N ILE A 145 14.24 0.69 10.61
CA ILE A 145 13.17 0.77 9.62
C ILE A 145 12.41 2.09 9.83
N THR A 146 12.42 2.95 8.82
CA THR A 146 11.69 4.22 8.80
C THR A 146 10.46 4.11 7.91
N LEU A 147 9.27 4.16 8.50
CA LEU A 147 7.99 4.10 7.79
C LEU A 147 7.40 5.51 7.65
N ASN A 148 7.20 5.97 6.41
CA ASN A 148 6.60 7.26 6.08
C ASN A 148 5.12 7.08 5.72
N MET A 149 4.30 6.93 6.76
CA MET A 149 2.88 6.63 6.62
C MET A 149 2.10 7.84 6.14
N ARG A 150 1.17 7.60 5.23
CA ARG A 150 0.24 8.58 4.65
C ARG A 150 -1.14 7.97 4.62
N MET A 151 -1.94 8.23 5.66
CA MET A 151 -3.25 7.60 5.83
C MET A 151 -4.24 8.51 6.56
N PRO A 152 -5.54 8.17 6.58
CA PRO A 152 -6.54 8.91 7.34
C PRO A 152 -6.18 8.97 8.82
N GLU A 153 -6.44 10.11 9.48
CA GLU A 153 -6.05 10.34 10.87
C GLU A 153 -6.55 9.27 11.86
N PRO A 154 -7.79 8.75 11.77
CA PRO A 154 -8.24 7.69 12.67
C PRO A 154 -7.42 6.40 12.54
N LEU A 155 -7.00 6.07 11.31
CA LEU A 155 -6.19 4.89 11.02
C LEU A 155 -4.75 5.07 11.49
N LEU A 156 -4.18 6.27 11.36
CA LEU A 156 -2.85 6.58 11.91
C LEU A 156 -2.81 6.35 13.42
N LYS A 157 -3.81 6.85 14.16
CA LYS A 157 -3.87 6.70 15.63
C LYS A 157 -4.00 5.24 16.05
N GLU A 158 -4.82 4.46 15.34
CA GLU A 158 -4.96 3.03 15.57
C GLU A 158 -3.63 2.29 15.33
N LEU A 159 -2.95 2.60 14.22
CA LEU A 159 -1.68 1.97 13.87
C LEU A 159 -0.55 2.37 14.82
N GLU A 160 -0.48 3.64 15.22
CA GLU A 160 0.47 4.12 16.23
C GLU A 160 0.30 3.35 17.56
N ALA A 161 -0.93 3.20 18.03
CA ALA A 161 -1.22 2.45 19.25
C ALA A 161 -0.79 0.97 19.14
N LEU A 162 -1.00 0.34 17.97
CA LEU A 162 -0.56 -1.02 17.70
C LEU A 162 0.98 -1.15 17.76
N LEU A 163 1.69 -0.23 17.10
CA LEU A 163 3.16 -0.23 17.05
C LEU A 163 3.78 0.03 18.44
N LEU A 164 3.20 0.94 19.23
CA LEU A 164 3.65 1.22 20.59
C LEU A 164 3.39 0.06 21.56
N LYS A 165 2.23 -0.62 21.45
CA LYS A 165 1.90 -1.77 22.30
C LYS A 165 2.88 -2.93 22.10
N LYS A 166 3.33 -3.16 20.87
CA LYS A 166 4.31 -4.22 20.55
C LYS A 166 5.71 -3.91 21.10
N ARG A 167 6.11 -2.64 21.22
CA ARG A 167 7.38 -2.24 21.89
C ARG A 167 7.42 -2.58 23.38
N ALA A 168 6.26 -2.64 24.04
CA ALA A 168 6.17 -2.87 25.48
C ALA A 168 6.13 -4.35 25.88
N THR A 169 6.10 -5.28 24.92
CA THR A 169 6.01 -6.71 25.21
C THR A 169 7.35 -7.37 24.88
N PRO A 170 8.14 -7.85 25.86
CA PRO A 170 9.35 -8.61 25.57
C PRO A 170 8.97 -9.89 24.84
N GLN A 171 9.54 -10.13 23.66
CA GLN A 171 9.50 -11.45 23.05
C GLN A 171 10.18 -12.42 24.02
N LYS A 172 9.42 -13.35 24.59
CA LYS A 172 10.02 -14.49 25.28
C LYS A 172 10.82 -15.26 24.24
N SER A 173 12.15 -15.29 24.39
CA SER A 173 13.00 -16.19 23.63
C SER A 173 12.56 -17.63 23.91
N SER A 174 11.95 -18.28 22.95
CA SER A 174 11.81 -19.73 22.97
C SER A 174 13.20 -20.31 22.72
N LYS A 175 13.76 -20.94 23.76
CA LYS A 175 14.99 -21.74 23.69
C LYS A 175 14.77 -23.00 22.86
#